data_AF-A0A4D4J0C6-F1
#
_entry.id   AF-A0A4D4J0C6-F1
#
_cell.length_a   1.000
_cell.length_b   1.000
_cell.length_c   1.000
_cell.angle_alpha   90.00
_cell.angle_beta   90.00
_cell.angle_gamma   90.00
#
_symmetry.space_group_name_H-M   'P 1'
#
loop_
_entity.id
_entity.type
_entity.pdbx_description
1 polymer ?
#
loop_
_entity_poly.entity_id
_entity_poly.type
_entity_poly.pdbx_seq_one_letter_code
_entity_poly.pdbx_strand_id
1 'polypeptide(L)'
;MDDGRPHPAPRHHGTTYRWVEHIVRNRLQRRIRSGEAPLELPDDPTRYPAWLTAGAETLLATLRATEPETPLWTWAADRHARFWPRRVLHEAVVHRADAELALGRTPHIDPGIAVDGIDEFLTNLPYASWVAERLGELEAAGQTLHLHATDGDGEWLISLGEGGFTWTRGHAKATVAARAPTAEQQRPAVHGA
;
A
#
# COMPACT_ATOMS: atom_id res chain seq x y z
N MET A 1 -21.09 -16.16 1.76
CA MET A 1 -21.68 -14.98 1.12
C MET A 1 -21.06 -13.78 1.78
N ASP A 2 -20.30 -13.00 1.02
CA ASP A 2 -19.62 -11.79 1.47
C ASP A 2 -20.63 -10.64 1.42
N ASP A 3 -20.91 -10.00 2.55
CA ASP A 3 -22.03 -9.06 2.71
C ASP A 3 -21.66 -7.61 2.36
N GLY A 4 -20.47 -7.40 1.79
CA GLY A 4 -20.01 -6.10 1.31
C GLY A 4 -19.78 -5.06 2.41
N ARG A 5 -19.90 -5.43 3.70
CA ARG A 5 -19.53 -4.53 4.80
C ARG A 5 -18.00 -4.51 4.93
N PRO A 6 -17.38 -3.33 5.09
CA PRO A 6 -15.95 -3.26 5.37
C PRO A 6 -15.68 -4.11 6.62
N HIS A 7 -14.84 -5.13 6.46
CA HIS A 7 -14.42 -5.96 7.57
C HIS A 7 -13.72 -5.07 8.61
N PRO A 8 -13.85 -5.35 9.92
CA PRO A 8 -13.17 -4.56 10.94
C PRO A 8 -11.68 -4.49 10.61
N ALA A 9 -11.08 -3.29 10.67
CA ALA A 9 -9.71 -3.03 10.21
C ALA A 9 -8.67 -4.08 10.69
N PRO A 10 -8.73 -4.59 11.95
CA PRO A 10 -7.86 -5.67 12.40
C PRO A 10 -7.97 -6.97 11.60
N ARG A 11 -9.17 -7.34 11.12
CA ARG A 11 -9.39 -8.53 10.29
C ARG A 11 -8.74 -8.39 8.92
N HIS A 12 -8.89 -7.23 8.28
CA HIS A 12 -8.29 -6.96 6.97
C HIS A 12 -6.77 -7.06 7.06
N HIS A 13 -6.18 -6.31 7.99
CA HIS A 13 -4.75 -6.22 8.14
C HIS A 13 -4.10 -7.55 8.56
N GLY A 14 -4.71 -8.28 9.51
CA GLY A 14 -4.19 -9.60 9.89
C GLY A 14 -4.33 -10.65 8.77
N THR A 15 -5.31 -10.50 7.88
CA THR A 15 -5.43 -11.32 6.67
C THR A 15 -4.28 -11.03 5.72
N THR A 16 -3.93 -9.75 5.52
CA THR A 16 -2.77 -9.35 4.71
C THR A 16 -1.50 -9.98 5.26
N TYR A 17 -1.26 -9.90 6.57
CA TYR A 17 -0.05 -10.46 7.17
C TYR A 17 0.10 -11.96 6.90
N ARG A 18 -0.95 -12.74 7.15
CA ARG A 18 -0.90 -14.20 6.91
C ARG A 18 -0.80 -14.56 5.44
N TRP A 19 -1.42 -13.78 4.56
CA TRP A 19 -1.30 -13.98 3.12
C TRP A 19 0.12 -13.74 2.61
N VAL A 20 0.75 -12.62 3.02
CA VAL A 20 2.15 -12.32 2.67
C VAL A 20 3.09 -13.35 3.28
N GLU A 21 2.89 -13.68 4.55
CA GLU A 21 3.69 -14.67 5.27
C GLU A 21 3.66 -16.01 4.54
N HIS A 22 2.48 -16.45 4.10
CA HIS A 22 2.32 -17.68 3.37
C HIS A 22 3.02 -17.65 2.00
N ILE A 23 2.97 -16.52 1.28
CA ILE A 23 3.70 -16.35 0.01
C ILE A 23 5.21 -16.49 0.23
N VAL A 24 5.74 -15.79 1.24
CA VAL A 24 7.18 -15.73 1.52
C VAL A 24 7.67 -17.09 2.04
N ARG A 25 7.01 -17.67 3.04
CA ARG A 25 7.36 -18.97 3.63
C ARG A 25 7.43 -20.08 2.59
N ASN A 26 6.44 -20.12 1.69
CA ASN A 26 6.31 -21.19 0.69
C ASN A 26 6.95 -20.84 -0.66
N ARG A 27 7.61 -19.69 -0.74
CA ARG A 27 8.29 -19.18 -1.94
C ARG A 27 7.42 -19.20 -3.20
N LEU A 28 6.15 -18.85 -3.05
CA LEU A 28 5.17 -18.99 -4.12
C LEU A 28 5.57 -18.13 -5.33
N GLN A 29 5.56 -18.70 -6.53
CA GLN A 29 5.89 -17.99 -7.78
C GLN A 29 4.65 -17.46 -8.53
N ARG A 30 3.45 -17.76 -8.02
CA ARG A 30 2.17 -17.35 -8.59
C ARG A 30 1.34 -16.54 -7.59
N ARG A 31 0.38 -15.78 -8.11
CA ARG A 31 -0.64 -15.14 -7.29
C ARG A 31 -1.51 -16.22 -6.65
N ILE A 32 -1.80 -16.02 -5.37
CA ILE A 32 -2.89 -16.70 -4.65
C ILE A 32 -3.86 -15.64 -4.13
N ARG A 33 -5.14 -16.00 -4.02
CA ARG A 33 -6.13 -15.21 -3.28
C ARG A 33 -5.83 -15.31 -1.78
N SER A 34 -6.23 -14.30 -1.01
CA SER A 34 -6.02 -14.30 0.45
C SER A 34 -6.70 -15.49 1.15
N GLY A 35 -7.87 -15.90 0.67
CA GLY A 35 -8.59 -17.08 1.19
C GLY A 35 -7.92 -18.44 0.91
N GLU A 36 -6.89 -18.49 0.07
CA GLU A 36 -6.08 -19.71 -0.12
C GLU A 36 -5.00 -19.87 0.98
N ALA A 37 -4.66 -18.79 1.69
CA ALA A 37 -3.70 -18.84 2.80
C ALA A 37 -4.36 -19.40 4.08
N PRO A 38 -3.60 -20.05 4.97
CA PRO A 38 -4.08 -20.50 6.27
C PRO A 38 -4.31 -19.30 7.20
N LEU A 39 -5.50 -18.71 7.11
CA LEU A 39 -5.83 -17.49 7.85
C LEU A 39 -6.09 -17.71 9.34
N GLU A 40 -6.56 -18.91 9.74
CA GLU A 40 -6.93 -19.21 11.13
C GLU A 40 -7.78 -18.08 11.76
N LEU A 41 -8.83 -17.68 11.04
CA LEU A 41 -9.67 -16.54 11.45
C LEU A 41 -10.33 -16.85 12.80
N PRO A 42 -10.19 -15.96 13.81
CA PRO A 42 -10.95 -16.11 15.05
C PRO A 42 -12.46 -15.99 14.82
N ASP A 43 -13.23 -16.89 15.44
CA ASP A 43 -14.69 -16.86 15.43
C ASP A 43 -15.28 -15.68 16.24
N ASP A 44 -14.47 -15.13 17.15
CA ASP A 44 -14.84 -13.99 17.98
C ASP A 44 -14.01 -12.76 17.57
N PRO A 45 -14.64 -11.68 17.07
CA PRO A 45 -13.96 -10.44 16.70
C PRO A 45 -13.13 -9.80 17.83
N THR A 46 -13.46 -10.05 19.10
CA THR A 46 -12.68 -9.55 20.24
C THR A 46 -11.25 -10.11 20.27
N ARG A 47 -11.00 -11.23 19.59
CA ARG A 47 -9.68 -11.88 19.47
C ARG A 47 -8.84 -11.33 18.31
N TYR A 48 -9.40 -10.49 17.44
CA TYR A 48 -8.65 -9.95 16.29
C TYR A 48 -7.41 -9.13 16.65
N PRO A 49 -7.36 -8.32 17.73
CA PRO A 49 -6.13 -7.60 18.09
C PRO A 49 -4.96 -8.53 18.40
N ALA A 50 -5.19 -9.60 19.18
CA ALA A 50 -4.17 -10.59 19.50
C ALA A 50 -3.76 -11.39 18.25
N TRP A 51 -4.73 -11.79 17.43
CA TRP A 51 -4.49 -12.49 16.17
C TRP A 51 -3.69 -11.65 15.16
N LEU A 52 -3.98 -10.36 15.05
CA LEU A 52 -3.23 -9.41 14.24
C LEU A 52 -1.76 -9.33 14.70
N THR A 53 -1.54 -9.19 16.01
CA THR A 53 -0.21 -9.08 16.61
C THR A 53 0.61 -10.34 16.35
N ALA A 54 0.03 -11.53 16.58
CA ALA A 54 0.68 -12.80 16.29
C ALA A 54 1.01 -12.98 14.80
N GLY A 55 0.13 -12.50 13.91
CA GLY A 55 0.37 -12.48 12.46
C GLY A 55 1.56 -11.60 12.08
N ALA A 56 1.67 -10.42 12.71
CA ALA A 56 2.79 -9.49 12.49
C ALA A 56 4.12 -10.10 12.95
N GLU A 57 4.15 -10.71 14.13
CA GLU A 57 5.35 -11.37 14.68
C GLU A 57 5.82 -12.52 13.79
N THR A 58 4.88 -13.36 13.34
CA THR A 58 5.18 -14.49 12.45
C THR A 58 5.70 -14.00 11.11
N LEU A 59 5.04 -13.01 10.49
CA LEU A 59 5.48 -12.42 9.24
C LEU A 59 6.89 -11.81 9.37
N LEU A 60 7.13 -11.05 10.43
CA LEU A 60 8.42 -10.42 10.66
C LEU A 60 9.54 -11.45 10.83
N ALA A 61 9.29 -12.54 11.54
CA ALA A 61 10.23 -13.64 11.67
C ALA A 61 10.54 -14.30 10.32
N THR A 62 9.49 -14.58 9.52
CA THR A 62 9.62 -15.17 8.18
C THR A 62 10.40 -14.25 7.23
N LEU A 63 10.10 -12.95 7.21
CA LEU A 63 10.82 -11.97 6.39
C LEU A 63 12.30 -11.88 6.78
N ARG A 64 12.63 -11.86 8.08
CA ARG A 64 14.02 -11.82 8.57
C ARG A 64 14.83 -13.07 8.21
N ALA A 65 14.16 -14.22 8.13
CA ALA A 65 14.79 -15.50 7.80
C ALA A 65 14.89 -15.76 6.29
N THR A 66 14.34 -14.88 5.44
CA THR A 66 14.31 -15.08 3.99
C THR A 66 15.38 -14.23 3.31
N GLU A 67 16.21 -14.86 2.47
CA GLU A 67 17.22 -14.15 1.69
C GLU A 67 16.56 -13.14 0.73
N PRO A 68 17.03 -11.87 0.68
CA PRO A 68 16.43 -10.80 -0.12
C PRO A 68 16.27 -11.14 -1.61
N GLU A 69 17.21 -11.92 -2.16
CA GLU A 69 17.25 -12.36 -3.56
C GLU A 69 16.42 -13.61 -3.84
N THR A 70 15.69 -14.14 -2.85
CA THR A 70 14.81 -15.30 -3.08
C THR A 70 13.73 -14.92 -4.10
N PRO A 71 13.61 -15.62 -5.25
CA PRO A 71 12.54 -15.35 -6.21
C PRO A 71 11.19 -15.64 -5.58
N LEU A 72 10.21 -14.76 -5.76
CA LEU A 72 8.86 -14.86 -5.23
C LEU A 72 7.86 -14.20 -6.19
N TRP A 73 6.60 -14.53 -6.00
CA TRP A 73 5.51 -13.74 -6.53
C TRP A 73 5.37 -12.43 -5.75
N THR A 74 5.25 -11.35 -6.50
CA THR A 74 4.86 -10.02 -6.05
C THR A 74 3.80 -9.49 -7.03
N TRP A 75 3.25 -8.32 -6.78
CA TRP A 75 2.42 -7.61 -7.78
C TRP A 75 3.18 -6.46 -8.46
N ALA A 76 4.46 -6.28 -8.12
CA ALA A 76 5.33 -5.25 -8.64
C ALA A 76 6.31 -5.80 -9.70
N ALA A 77 7.12 -4.90 -10.25
CA ALA A 77 8.24 -5.26 -11.13
C ALA A 77 9.25 -6.18 -10.45
N ASP A 78 9.57 -5.91 -9.18
CA ASP A 78 10.54 -6.69 -8.44
C ASP A 78 9.94 -8.02 -8.00
N ARG A 79 10.50 -9.13 -8.49
CA ARG A 79 10.02 -10.51 -8.27
C ARG A 79 10.79 -11.25 -7.17
N HIS A 80 11.22 -10.55 -6.13
CA HIS A 80 12.05 -11.11 -5.06
C HIS A 80 11.54 -10.77 -3.66
N ALA A 81 12.05 -11.48 -2.64
CA ALA A 81 11.68 -11.31 -1.24
C ALA A 81 11.84 -9.89 -0.70
N ARG A 82 12.86 -9.16 -1.14
CA ARG A 82 13.12 -7.76 -0.73
C ARG A 82 11.97 -6.79 -0.98
N PHE A 83 11.03 -7.12 -1.86
CA PHE A 83 9.82 -6.35 -2.08
C PHE A 83 8.92 -6.27 -0.83
N TRP A 84 8.74 -7.39 -0.14
CA TRP A 84 7.70 -7.54 0.88
C TRP A 84 7.91 -6.72 2.16
N PRO A 85 9.12 -6.59 2.74
CA PRO A 85 9.32 -5.79 3.95
C PRO A 85 8.89 -4.32 3.77
N ARG A 86 9.33 -3.68 2.69
CA ARG A 86 8.96 -2.30 2.36
C ARG A 86 7.46 -2.18 2.13
N ARG A 87 6.88 -3.14 1.41
CA ARG A 87 5.44 -3.11 1.11
C ARG A 87 4.55 -3.29 2.35
N VAL A 88 4.93 -4.20 3.24
CA VAL A 88 4.22 -4.46 4.51
C VAL A 88 4.33 -3.25 5.45
N LEU A 89 5.49 -2.58 5.48
CA LEU A 89 5.66 -1.34 6.23
C LEU A 89 4.63 -0.28 5.80
N HIS A 90 4.54 0.01 4.49
CA HIS A 90 3.61 1.03 4.01
C HIS A 90 2.14 0.63 4.20
N GLU A 91 1.80 -0.67 4.06
CA GLU A 91 0.45 -1.16 4.34
C GLU A 91 0.08 -0.99 5.82
N ALA A 92 1.00 -1.26 6.75
CA ALA A 92 0.79 -1.02 8.18
C ALA A 92 0.65 0.46 8.53
N VAL A 93 1.47 1.33 7.92
CA VAL A 93 1.42 2.78 8.16
C VAL A 93 0.08 3.37 7.70
N VAL A 94 -0.36 3.03 6.48
CA VAL A 94 -1.64 3.52 5.93
C VAL A 94 -2.81 3.03 6.77
N HIS A 95 -2.88 1.74 7.11
CA HIS A 95 -4.01 1.24 7.90
C HIS A 95 -4.01 1.70 9.36
N ARG A 96 -2.84 2.00 9.95
CA ARG A 96 -2.79 2.70 11.22
C ARG A 96 -3.39 4.10 11.08
N ALA A 97 -3.02 4.84 10.03
CA ALA A 97 -3.55 6.18 9.79
C ALA A 97 -5.07 6.15 9.57
N ASP A 98 -5.59 5.18 8.79
CA ASP A 98 -7.03 4.98 8.61
C ASP A 98 -7.75 4.73 9.94
N ALA A 99 -7.16 3.89 10.81
CA ALA A 99 -7.73 3.59 12.12
C ALA A 99 -7.70 4.82 13.04
N GLU A 100 -6.64 5.61 13.02
CA GLU A 100 -6.55 6.88 13.77
C GLU A 100 -7.60 7.87 13.29
N LEU A 101 -7.75 8.05 11.97
CA LEU A 101 -8.76 8.93 11.37
C LEU A 101 -10.19 8.48 11.70
N ALA A 102 -10.47 7.17 11.65
CA ALA A 102 -11.78 6.63 12.01
C ALA A 102 -12.14 6.87 13.49
N LEU A 103 -11.14 7.03 14.35
CA LEU A 103 -11.28 7.40 15.75
C LEU A 103 -11.27 8.93 15.99
N GLY A 104 -11.29 9.74 14.93
CA GLY A 104 -11.22 11.19 15.01
C GLY A 104 -9.86 11.73 15.48
N ARG A 105 -8.79 10.93 15.35
CA ARG A 105 -7.43 11.31 15.71
C ARG A 105 -6.66 11.77 14.46
N THR A 106 -5.74 12.70 14.66
CA THR A 106 -4.81 13.10 13.59
C THR A 106 -3.62 12.14 13.58
N PRO A 107 -3.41 11.37 12.49
CA PRO A 107 -2.26 10.48 12.40
C PRO A 107 -0.97 11.29 12.26
N HIS A 108 0.08 10.82 12.93
CA HIS A 108 1.44 11.33 12.73
C HIS A 108 2.25 10.28 11.97
N ILE A 109 2.73 10.63 10.78
CA ILE A 109 3.60 9.80 9.94
C ILE A 109 4.92 10.54 9.79
N ASP A 110 6.03 9.83 10.01
CA ASP A 110 7.36 10.39 9.77
C ASP A 110 7.48 10.84 8.30
N PRO A 111 7.96 12.07 8.02
CA PRO A 111 8.05 12.58 6.66
C PRO A 111 8.90 11.70 5.73
N GLY A 112 9.99 11.11 6.23
CA GLY A 112 10.83 10.21 5.44
C GLY A 112 10.08 8.94 5.03
N ILE A 113 9.30 8.37 5.95
CA ILE A 113 8.42 7.22 5.67
C ILE A 113 7.31 7.59 4.68
N ALA A 114 6.73 8.79 4.80
CA ALA A 114 5.68 9.24 3.89
C ALA A 114 6.23 9.45 2.47
N VAL A 115 7.40 10.09 2.34
CA VAL A 115 8.09 10.28 1.05
C VAL A 115 8.43 8.94 0.41
N ASP A 116 9.02 8.02 1.19
CA ASP A 116 9.37 6.67 0.74
C ASP A 116 8.13 5.86 0.28
N GLY A 117 6.99 6.06 0.94
CA GLY A 117 5.72 5.44 0.59
C GLY A 117 5.13 5.94 -0.71
N ILE A 118 5.24 7.25 -1.01
CA ILE A 118 4.81 7.80 -2.30
C ILE A 118 5.70 7.26 -3.43
N ASP A 119 7.02 7.20 -3.23
CA ASP A 119 7.94 6.57 -4.19
C ASP A 119 7.61 5.12 -4.46
N GLU A 120 7.41 4.32 -3.41
CA GLU A 120 7.08 2.90 -3.52
C GLU A 120 5.78 2.71 -4.29
N PHE A 121 4.76 3.50 -3.94
CA PHE A 121 3.46 3.42 -4.57
C PHE A 121 3.54 3.76 -6.05
N LEU A 122 4.13 4.90 -6.42
CA LEU A 122 4.26 5.32 -7.82
C LEU A 122 5.13 4.36 -8.64
N THR A 123 6.16 3.76 -8.03
CA THR A 123 7.01 2.73 -8.68
C THR A 123 6.22 1.48 -9.02
N ASN A 124 5.35 1.03 -8.11
CA ASN A 124 4.72 -0.30 -8.22
C ASN A 124 3.33 -0.27 -8.86
N LEU A 125 2.62 0.86 -8.79
CA LEU A 125 1.25 1.00 -9.31
C LEU A 125 1.08 0.60 -10.79
N PRO A 126 2.02 0.88 -11.71
CA PRO A 126 1.91 0.45 -13.10
C PRO A 126 1.82 -1.08 -13.29
N TYR A 127 2.29 -1.85 -12.31
CA TYR A 127 2.28 -3.32 -12.34
C TYR A 127 1.07 -3.93 -11.61
N ALA A 128 0.35 -3.11 -10.83
CA ALA A 128 -0.88 -3.49 -10.17
C ALA A 128 -2.05 -3.43 -11.17
N SER A 129 -2.36 -4.56 -11.82
CA SER A 129 -3.36 -4.62 -12.92
C SER A 129 -4.71 -3.99 -12.56
N TRP A 130 -5.18 -4.17 -11.32
CA TRP A 130 -6.46 -3.63 -10.83
C TRP A 130 -6.48 -2.10 -10.70
N VAL A 131 -5.31 -1.44 -10.67
CA VAL A 131 -5.18 0.01 -10.70
C VAL A 131 -4.86 0.50 -12.10
N ALA A 132 -3.94 -0.15 -12.80
CA ALA A 132 -3.54 0.22 -14.16
C ALA A 132 -4.74 0.26 -15.12
N GLU A 133 -5.66 -0.71 -15.03
CA GLU A 133 -6.90 -0.73 -15.81
C GLU A 133 -7.77 0.50 -15.53
N ARG A 134 -8.00 0.83 -14.25
CA ARG A 134 -8.82 1.99 -13.85
C ARG A 134 -8.20 3.33 -14.19
N LEU A 135 -6.86 3.42 -14.19
CA LEU A 135 -6.16 4.62 -14.61
C LEU A 135 -6.24 4.82 -16.14
N GLY A 136 -6.26 3.73 -16.91
CA GLY A 136 -6.48 3.77 -18.36
C GLY A 136 -7.87 4.25 -18.78
N GLU A 137 -8.87 4.14 -17.89
CA GLU A 137 -10.24 4.65 -18.10
C GLU A 137 -10.35 6.17 -17.88
N LEU A 138 -9.33 6.82 -17.32
CA LEU A 138 -9.36 8.27 -17.11
C LEU A 138 -9.23 8.99 -18.46
N GLU A 139 -10.21 9.83 -18.80
CA GLU A 139 -10.12 10.79 -19.92
C GLU A 139 -9.19 11.98 -19.58
N ALA A 140 -7.98 11.66 -19.14
CA ALA A 140 -6.99 12.62 -18.65
C ALA A 140 -5.64 12.46 -19.37
N ALA A 141 -5.61 11.83 -20.55
CA ALA A 141 -4.40 11.71 -21.34
C ALA A 141 -3.81 13.09 -21.65
N GLY A 142 -2.49 13.24 -21.46
CA GLY A 142 -1.78 14.51 -21.60
C GLY A 142 -1.87 15.44 -20.39
N GLN A 143 -2.64 15.08 -19.35
CA GLN A 143 -2.68 15.84 -18.09
C GLN A 143 -1.49 15.47 -17.20
N THR A 144 -1.06 16.44 -16.39
CA THR A 144 0.03 16.26 -15.43
C THR A 144 -0.42 16.65 -14.02
N LEU A 145 0.07 15.91 -13.03
CA LEU A 145 -0.11 16.17 -11.61
C LEU A 145 1.26 16.38 -10.96
N HIS A 146 1.43 17.49 -10.25
CA HIS A 146 2.59 17.74 -9.41
C HIS A 146 2.22 17.58 -7.95
N LEU A 147 2.88 16.65 -7.26
CA LEU A 147 2.78 16.45 -5.82
C LEU A 147 4.00 17.09 -5.15
N HIS A 148 3.78 18.00 -4.20
CA HIS A 148 4.83 18.71 -3.48
C HIS A 148 4.64 18.59 -1.97
N ALA A 149 5.54 17.85 -1.33
CA ALA A 149 5.71 17.77 0.12
C ALA A 149 6.18 19.10 0.70
N THR A 150 5.49 19.62 1.71
CA THR A 150 5.90 20.87 2.40
C THR A 150 6.79 20.64 3.62
N ASP A 151 6.96 19.38 4.02
CA ASP A 151 7.60 18.94 5.25
C ASP A 151 8.76 17.95 5.01
N GLY A 152 9.24 17.86 3.76
CA GLY A 152 10.38 17.03 3.36
C GLY A 152 10.73 17.19 1.88
N ASP A 153 11.75 16.47 1.42
CA ASP A 153 12.26 16.52 0.04
C ASP A 153 11.44 15.62 -0.91
N GLY A 154 10.15 15.91 -1.00
CA GLY A 154 9.17 15.14 -1.78
C GLY A 154 8.57 15.95 -2.93
N GLU A 155 9.07 15.78 -4.15
CA GLU A 155 8.43 16.33 -5.35
C GLU A 155 8.30 15.27 -6.43
N TRP A 156 7.09 15.10 -6.95
CA TRP A 156 6.76 14.11 -7.97
C TRP A 156 5.95 14.75 -9.09
N LEU A 157 6.40 14.56 -10.32
CA LEU A 157 5.62 14.87 -11.51
C LEU A 157 5.07 13.57 -12.09
N ILE A 158 3.74 13.48 -12.17
CA ILE A 158 2.99 12.36 -12.72
C ILE A 158 2.38 12.82 -14.04
N SER A 159 2.62 12.06 -15.11
CA SER A 159 2.08 12.31 -16.44
C SER A 159 1.13 11.19 -16.83
N LEU A 160 -0.14 11.55 -17.05
CA LEU A 160 -1.18 10.62 -17.46
C LEU A 160 -1.15 10.45 -18.99
N GLY A 161 -1.14 9.20 -19.45
CA GLY A 161 -1.06 8.85 -20.87
C GLY A 161 -2.11 7.81 -21.25
N GLU A 162 -2.20 7.51 -22.54
CA GLU A 162 -3.04 6.42 -23.02
C GLU A 162 -2.52 5.09 -22.43
N GLY A 163 -3.33 4.45 -21.57
CA GLY A 163 -3.00 3.17 -20.93
C GLY A 163 -2.31 3.26 -19.56
N GLY A 164 -2.22 4.44 -18.93
CA GLY A 164 -1.75 4.55 -17.55
C GLY A 164 -1.05 5.87 -17.24
N PHE A 165 0.05 5.80 -16.48
CA PHE A 165 0.84 6.97 -16.11
C PHE A 165 2.35 6.68 -16.10
N THR A 166 3.13 7.73 -16.24
CA THR A 166 4.57 7.75 -15.93
C THR A 166 4.83 8.77 -14.83
N TRP A 167 5.95 8.65 -14.14
CA TRP A 167 6.30 9.63 -13.11
C TRP A 167 7.81 9.84 -13.02
N THR A 168 8.20 10.99 -12.50
CA THR A 168 9.59 11.37 -12.20
C THR A 168 9.67 12.13 -10.90
N ARG A 169 10.84 12.11 -10.24
CA ARG A 169 11.15 13.04 -9.16
C ARG A 169 11.46 14.42 -9.72
N GLY A 170 10.95 15.46 -9.07
CA GLY A 170 11.36 16.84 -9.30
C GLY A 170 10.22 17.85 -9.42
N HIS A 171 10.61 19.12 -9.34
CA HIS A 171 9.71 20.27 -9.46
C HIS A 171 9.39 20.58 -10.93
N ALA A 172 8.10 20.62 -11.26
CA ALA A 172 7.66 21.12 -12.55
C ALA A 172 6.27 21.77 -12.47
N LYS A 173 5.98 22.66 -13.43
CA LYS A 173 4.60 23.08 -13.68
C LYS A 173 3.82 21.88 -14.20
N ALA A 174 2.62 21.70 -13.67
CA ALA A 174 1.69 20.66 -14.07
C ALA A 174 0.31 21.26 -14.30
N THR A 175 -0.59 20.50 -14.93
CA THR A 175 -2.00 20.91 -15.07
C THR A 175 -2.62 21.15 -13.70
N VAL A 176 -2.36 20.25 -12.75
CA VAL A 176 -2.81 20.33 -11.36
C VAL A 176 -1.60 20.21 -10.44
N ALA A 177 -1.55 21.01 -9.39
CA ALA A 177 -0.55 20.89 -8.34
C ALA A 177 -1.23 20.74 -6.98
N ALA A 178 -0.84 19.71 -6.22
CA ALA A 178 -1.24 19.51 -4.84
C ALA A 178 -0.03 19.74 -3.93
N ARG A 179 -0.20 20.61 -2.93
CA ARG A 179 0.85 20.96 -1.97
C ARG A 179 0.32 20.80 -0.56
N ALA A 180 0.94 19.92 0.21
CA ALA A 180 0.55 19.60 1.57
C ALA A 180 1.71 18.88 2.29
N PRO A 181 1.68 18.75 3.62
CA PRO A 181 2.51 17.79 4.33
C PRO A 181 2.42 16.41 3.67
N THR A 182 3.52 15.67 3.58
CA THR A 182 3.61 14.44 2.77
C THR A 182 2.57 13.40 3.20
N ALA A 183 2.34 13.30 4.51
CA ALA A 183 1.33 12.43 5.10
C ALA A 183 -0.12 12.78 4.65
N GLU A 184 -0.40 14.05 4.35
CA GLU A 184 -1.73 14.50 3.92
C GLU A 184 -2.00 14.23 2.43
N GLN A 185 -0.96 14.10 1.61
CA GLN A 185 -1.10 13.76 0.18
C GLN A 185 -1.55 12.31 -0.05
N GLN A 186 -1.38 11.46 0.96
CA GLN A 186 -1.84 10.07 0.96
C GLN A 186 -3.30 9.93 1.37
N ARG A 187 -3.99 11.03 1.73
CA ARG A 187 -5.39 11.02 2.12
C ARG A 187 -6.30 11.02 0.88
N PRO A 188 -7.38 10.22 0.85
CA PRO A 188 -8.44 10.43 -0.12
C PRO A 188 -8.99 11.85 0.04
N ALA A 189 -9.21 12.56 -1.08
CA ALA A 189 -9.89 13.84 -1.05
C ALA A 189 -11.30 13.62 -0.47
N VAL A 190 -11.54 14.10 0.75
CA VAL A 190 -12.89 14.17 1.30
C VAL A 190 -13.56 15.34 0.60
N HIS A 191 -14.29 15.08 -0.48
CA HIS A 191 -15.23 16.06 -1.01
C HIS A 191 -16.34 16.24 0.03
N GLY A 192 -16.32 17.41 0.68
CA GLY A 192 -17.48 17.92 1.41
C GLY A 192 -18.65 18.05 0.44
N ALA A 193 -19.82 17.62 0.92
CA ALA A 193 -21.10 17.70 0.23
C ALA A 193 -21.48 19.12 -0.20
#